data_AF-A0A2Z4N1F2-F1
#
_entry.id   AF-A0A2Z4N1F2-F1
#
_cell.length_a   1.000
_cell.length_b   1.000
_cell.length_c   1.000
_cell.angle_alpha   90.00
_cell.angle_beta   90.00
_cell.angle_gamma   90.00
#
_symmetry.space_group_name_H-M   'P 1'
#
loop_
_entity.id
_entity.type
_entity.pdbx_description
1 polymer ?
#
loop_
_entity_poly.entity_id
_entity_poly.type
_entity_poly.pdbx_seq_one_letter_code
_entity_poly.pdbx_strand_id
1 'polypeptide(L)'
;ATITPDEERVVELNLKRMWKSPNGTIRNILGGTVFREAIICKNIPRLVTGWEKPIIIGRHAYADQYKATDLMIFEDGKLELIFTPPPGN
;
A
#
# COMPACT_ATOMS: atom_id res chain seq x y z
N ALA A 1 -6.49 13.46 -1.57
CA ALA A 1 -5.35 12.92 -0.80
C ALA A 1 -5.65 13.09 0.69
N THR A 2 -5.16 12.21 1.55
CA THR A 2 -5.39 12.25 3.00
C THR A 2 -4.11 11.92 3.75
N ILE A 3 -3.93 12.47 4.95
CA ILE A 3 -2.77 12.19 5.80
C ILE A 3 -2.80 10.71 6.21
N THR A 4 -1.67 10.02 6.04
CA THR A 4 -1.38 8.75 6.71
C THR A 4 -0.29 9.10 7.72
N PRO A 5 -0.60 9.18 9.02
CA PRO A 5 0.32 9.74 10.00
C PRO A 5 1.51 8.82 10.25
N ASP A 6 2.71 9.39 10.27
CA ASP A 6 3.92 8.82 10.84
C ASP A 6 4.13 9.37 12.27
N GLU A 7 5.25 9.03 12.90
CA GLU A 7 5.56 9.45 14.28
C GLU A 7 5.58 10.98 14.43
N GLU A 8 6.12 11.68 13.43
CA GLU A 8 6.18 13.14 13.42
C GLU A 8 4.79 13.76 13.31
N ARG A 9 3.94 13.24 12.41
CA ARG A 9 2.55 13.71 12.25
C ARG A 9 1.67 13.42 13.46
N VAL A 10 1.96 12.37 14.24
CA VAL A 10 1.25 12.10 15.50
C VAL A 10 1.51 13.20 16.51
N VAL A 11 2.76 13.65 16.63
CA VAL A 11 3.15 14.73 17.54
C VAL A 11 2.62 16.08 17.05
N GLU A 12 2.84 16.41 15.78
CA GLU A 12 2.41 17.67 15.16
C GLU A 12 0.90 17.90 15.30
N LEU A 13 0.10 16.85 15.07
CA LEU A 13 -1.36 16.94 15.04
C LEU A 13 -2.01 16.49 16.35
N ASN A 14 -1.21 16.21 17.40
CA ASN A 14 -1.66 15.70 18.70
C ASN A 14 -2.64 14.52 18.58
N LEU A 15 -2.29 13.53 17.75
CA LEU A 15 -3.15 12.39 17.47
C LEU A 15 -3.08 11.37 18.61
N LYS A 16 -4.22 10.74 18.91
CA LYS A 16 -4.30 9.68 19.93
C LYS A 16 -3.43 8.46 19.62
N ARG A 17 -3.18 8.19 18.35
CA ARG A 17 -2.37 7.06 17.85
C ARG A 17 -2.00 7.26 16.39
N MET A 18 -1.03 6.49 15.93
CA MET A 18 -0.72 6.35 14.51
C MET A 18 -1.84 5.58 13.81
N TRP A 19 -2.71 6.29 13.10
CA TRP A 19 -3.84 5.70 12.40
C TRP A 19 -3.39 5.04 11.09
N LYS A 20 -4.03 3.91 10.74
CA LYS A 20 -3.83 3.27 9.43
C LYS A 20 -4.29 4.20 8.31
N SER A 21 -3.67 4.07 7.14
CA SER A 21 -4.03 4.87 5.96
C SER A 21 -5.53 4.77 5.64
N PRO A 22 -6.26 5.90 5.53
CA PRO A 22 -7.67 5.89 5.14
C PRO A 22 -7.89 5.24 3.77
N ASN A 23 -7.02 5.55 2.80
CA ASN A 23 -7.09 4.98 1.45
C ASN A 23 -6.85 3.46 1.46
N GLY A 24 -5.87 3.00 2.25
CA GLY A 24 -5.60 1.56 2.41
C GLY A 24 -6.77 0.83 3.06
N THR A 25 -7.39 1.45 4.07
CA THR A 25 -8.55 0.90 4.77
C THR A 25 -9.73 0.71 3.84
N ILE A 26 -10.10 1.73 3.06
CA ILE A 26 -11.23 1.66 2.11
C ILE A 26 -10.95 0.62 1.02
N ARG A 27 -9.74 0.57 0.47
CA ARG A 27 -9.36 -0.42 -0.58
C ARG A 27 -9.48 -1.85 -0.08
N ASN A 28 -9.05 -2.10 1.15
CA ASN A 28 -9.14 -3.42 1.77
C ASN A 28 -10.58 -3.87 2.02
N ILE A 29 -11.50 -2.94 2.29
CA ILE A 29 -12.93 -3.23 2.45
C ILE A 29 -13.56 -3.54 1.09
N LEU A 30 -13.29 -2.72 0.08
CA LEU A 30 -13.94 -2.84 -1.22
C LEU A 30 -13.42 -4.01 -2.04
N GLY A 31 -12.11 -4.31 -1.95
CA GLY A 31 -11.45 -5.31 -2.80
C GLY A 31 -11.47 -4.88 -4.27
N GLY A 32 -10.31 -4.60 -4.86
CA GLY A 32 -10.29 -4.20 -6.27
C GLY A 32 -8.95 -3.75 -6.81
N THR A 33 -9.03 -3.13 -7.99
CA THR A 33 -7.88 -2.64 -8.76
C THR A 33 -7.96 -1.14 -8.87
N VAL A 34 -6.86 -0.45 -8.57
CA VAL A 34 -6.73 0.99 -8.81
C VAL A 34 -6.14 1.20 -10.19
N PHE A 35 -6.85 1.91 -11.06
CA PHE A 35 -6.35 2.34 -12.36
C PHE A 35 -5.80 3.77 -12.25
N ARG A 36 -4.60 3.98 -12.79
CA ARG A 36 -3.99 5.31 -12.91
C ARG A 36 -3.67 5.57 -14.37
N GLU A 37 -4.15 6.71 -14.86
CA GLU A 37 -3.92 7.18 -16.21
C GLU A 37 -3.27 8.57 -16.16
N ALA A 38 -2.34 8.82 -17.08
CA ALA A 38 -1.71 10.12 -17.22
C ALA A 38 -2.61 11.11 -17.98
N ILE A 39 -2.73 12.33 -17.46
CA ILE A 39 -3.33 13.44 -18.21
C ILE A 39 -2.25 14.01 -19.14
N ILE A 40 -2.47 13.95 -20.45
CA ILE A 40 -1.50 14.40 -21.46
C ILE A 40 -1.81 15.82 -21.92
N CYS A 41 -0.83 16.73 -21.75
CA CYS A 41 -0.90 18.11 -22.23
C CYS A 41 0.05 18.32 -23.40
N LYS A 42 -0.42 18.95 -24.48
CA LYS A 42 0.37 19.17 -25.72
C LYS A 42 1.64 20.00 -25.49
N ASN A 43 1.61 20.91 -24.52
CA ASN A 43 2.69 21.87 -24.23
C ASN A 43 3.66 21.39 -23.14
N ILE A 44 3.48 20.19 -22.59
CA ILE A 44 4.36 19.64 -21.56
C ILE A 44 5.15 18.47 -22.19
N PRO A 45 6.48 18.59 -22.35
CA PRO A 45 7.28 17.52 -22.94
C PRO A 45 7.34 16.30 -22.02
N ARG A 46 7.43 15.12 -22.64
CA ARG A 46 7.52 13.83 -21.94
C ARG A 46 8.98 13.45 -21.69
N LEU A 47 9.26 12.86 -20.53
CA LEU A 47 10.60 12.40 -20.19
C LEU A 47 11.03 11.21 -21.07
N VAL A 48 10.09 10.29 -21.33
CA VAL A 48 10.30 9.18 -22.27
C VAL A 48 9.69 9.59 -23.62
N THR A 49 10.56 9.93 -24.56
CA THR A 49 10.17 10.57 -25.82
C THR A 49 9.35 9.67 -26.76
N GLY A 50 9.52 8.35 -26.68
CA GLY A 50 8.78 7.37 -27.49
C GLY A 50 7.36 7.08 -27.02
N TRP A 51 6.92 7.61 -25.87
CA TRP A 51 5.59 7.35 -25.33
C TRP A 51 4.56 8.28 -25.93
N GLU A 52 3.91 7.89 -27.02
CA GLU A 52 2.93 8.73 -27.71
C GLU A 52 1.53 8.69 -27.11
N LYS A 53 1.13 7.56 -26.53
CA LYS A 53 -0.20 7.31 -25.95
C LYS A 53 -0.13 7.19 -24.41
N PRO A 54 -1.24 7.39 -23.69
CA PRO A 54 -1.29 7.16 -22.24
C PRO A 54 -0.94 5.71 -21.90
N ILE A 55 -0.20 5.52 -20.83
CA ILE A 55 0.04 4.21 -20.21
C ILE A 55 -0.81 4.14 -18.95
N ILE A 56 -1.67 3.12 -18.86
CA ILE A 56 -2.56 2.91 -17.73
C ILE A 56 -1.93 1.84 -16.83
N ILE A 57 -1.80 2.16 -15.54
CA ILE A 57 -1.32 1.22 -14.53
C ILE A 57 -2.50 0.68 -13.74
N GLY A 58 -2.80 -0.60 -13.92
CA GLY A 58 -3.73 -1.36 -13.08
C GLY A 58 -2.98 -1.97 -11.90
N ARG A 59 -3.31 -1.52 -10.68
CA ARG A 59 -2.65 -1.98 -9.45
C ARG A 59 -3.63 -2.80 -8.60
N HIS A 60 -3.30 -4.06 -8.35
CA HIS A 60 -4.00 -4.88 -7.35
C HIS A 60 -3.89 -4.22 -5.97
N ALA A 61 -5.03 -3.90 -5.36
CA ALA A 61 -5.10 -3.06 -4.17
C ALA A 61 -5.46 -3.82 -2.89
N TYR A 62 -5.29 -5.15 -2.89
CA TYR A 62 -5.65 -6.02 -1.78
C TYR A 62 -4.47 -6.90 -1.33
N ALA A 63 -4.37 -7.12 -0.02
CA ALA A 63 -3.41 -8.01 0.65
C ALA A 63 -1.92 -7.59 0.52
N ASP A 64 -1.03 -8.58 0.39
CA ASP A 64 0.43 -8.46 0.41
C ASP A 64 0.93 -7.69 1.66
N GLN A 65 1.97 -6.86 1.51
CA GLN A 65 2.49 -5.98 2.56
C GLN A 65 1.42 -5.13 3.26
N TYR A 66 0.27 -4.86 2.62
CA TYR A 66 -0.82 -4.09 3.23
C TYR A 66 -1.66 -4.88 4.24
N LYS A 67 -1.49 -6.20 4.28
CA LYS A 67 -2.04 -7.11 5.29
C LYS A 67 -0.94 -7.94 5.98
N ALA A 68 0.33 -7.61 5.77
CA ALA A 68 1.42 -8.26 6.46
C ALA A 68 1.34 -7.98 7.97
N THR A 69 1.83 -8.93 8.75
CA THR A 69 2.04 -8.78 10.18
C THR A 69 3.54 -8.67 10.37
N ASP A 70 3.98 -7.58 11.00
CA ASP A 70 5.39 -7.36 11.29
C ASP A 70 5.70 -7.85 12.71
N LEU A 71 6.88 -8.45 12.86
CA LEU A 71 7.40 -8.91 14.15
C LEU A 71 8.83 -8.39 14.29
N MET A 72 9.14 -7.73 15.40
CA MET A 72 10.51 -7.40 15.78
C MET A 72 11.07 -8.50 16.68
N ILE A 73 12.22 -9.07 16.31
CA ILE A 73 12.93 -10.11 17.06
C ILE A 73 14.28 -9.53 17.48
N PHE A 74 14.55 -9.47 18.78
CA PHE A 74 15.75 -8.83 19.35
C PHE A 74 16.83 -9.83 19.80
N GLU A 75 16.54 -11.12 19.71
CA GLU A 75 17.38 -12.23 20.19
C GLU A 75 17.66 -13.24 19.07
N ASP A 76 18.74 -14.01 19.22
CA ASP A 76 19.13 -15.03 18.24
C ASP A 76 18.17 -16.23 18.26
N GLY A 77 17.83 -16.77 17.08
CA GLY A 77 16.93 -17.91 17.00
C GLY A 77 16.61 -18.37 15.58
N LYS A 78 15.68 -19.34 15.46
CA LYS A 78 15.18 -19.87 14.19
C LYS A 78 13.74 -19.40 13.97
N LEU A 79 13.50 -18.69 12.88
CA LEU A 79 12.16 -18.28 12.46
C LEU A 79 11.59 -19.29 11.46
N GLU A 80 10.43 -19.86 11.75
CA GLU A 80 9.72 -20.78 10.86
C GLU A 80 8.27 -20.34 10.66
N LEU A 81 7.78 -20.43 9.41
CA LEU A 81 6.37 -20.21 9.08
C LEU A 81 5.74 -21.58 8.80
N ILE A 82 4.98 -22.12 9.76
CA ILE A 82 4.41 -23.47 9.68
C ILE A 82 2.89 -23.38 9.72
N PHE A 83 2.24 -23.97 8.72
CA PHE A 83 0.79 -24.16 8.66
C PHE A 83 0.48 -25.65 8.56
N THR A 84 -0.23 -26.19 9.56
CA THR A 84 -0.70 -27.58 9.56
C THR A 84 -2.23 -27.58 9.63
N PRO A 85 -2.93 -27.76 8.50
CA PRO A 85 -4.39 -27.87 8.52
C PRO A 85 -4.82 -29.25 9.07
N PRO A 86 -6.03 -29.35 9.65
CA PRO A 86 -6.66 -30.62 9.98
C PRO A 86 -6.81 -31.56 8.77
N PRO A 87 -7.00 -32.86 9.00
CA PRO A 87 -7.60 -33.72 7.98
C PRO A 87 -9.05 -33.24 7.77
N GLY A 88 -9.28 -32.48 6.70
CA GLY A 88 -10.62 -32.08 6.24
C GLY A 88 -10.97 -30.60 6.29
N ASN A 89 -10.12 -29.72 6.84
CA ASN A 89 -9.99 -28.27 6.58
C ASN A 89 -9.29 -27.54 7.73
#